data_AF-A0A2T1AJH4-F1
#
_entry.id   AF-A0A2T1AJH4-F1
#
_cell.length_a   1.000
_cell.length_b   1.000
_cell.length_c   1.000
_cell.angle_alpha   90.00
_cell.angle_beta   90.00
_cell.angle_gamma   90.00
#
_symmetry.space_group_name_H-M   'P 1'
#
loop_
_entity.id
_entity.type
_entity.pdbx_description
1 polymer ?
#
loop_
_entity_poly.entity_id
_entity_poly.type
_entity_poly.pdbx_seq_one_letter_code
_entity_poly.pdbx_strand_id
1 'polypeptide(L)'
;MAKLIVEFLKTHGRYVKGDVAGFDAATIAKWPQGVCKPYDPDASKTVEALSVDTTAAEQMIADARAELETKGGELDARDADLKAREEALAAREAALAAEAENTPPALEKKTEKPASALPKEGAGTPPKQGAKT
;
A
#
# COMPACT_ATOMS: atom_id res chain seq x y z
N MET A 1 -2.92 -35.73 46.94
CA MET A 1 -1.51 -36.14 46.82
C MET A 1 -0.88 -35.32 45.71
N ALA A 2 0.34 -34.81 45.90
CA ALA A 2 1.04 -34.02 44.89
C ALA A 2 1.59 -34.96 43.80
N LYS A 3 1.27 -34.68 42.54
CA LYS A 3 1.75 -35.45 41.38
C LYS A 3 3.05 -34.82 40.85
N LEU A 4 4.04 -35.66 40.56
CA LEU A 4 5.27 -35.29 39.86
C LEU A 4 5.10 -35.55 38.37
N ILE A 5 5.43 -34.54 37.55
CA ILE A 5 5.44 -34.66 36.10
C ILE A 5 6.79 -35.26 35.69
N VAL A 6 6.75 -36.35 34.93
CA VAL A 6 7.93 -37.04 34.45
C VAL A 6 7.87 -37.22 32.93
N GLU A 7 9.04 -37.24 32.31
CA GLU A 7 9.25 -37.63 30.91
C GLU A 7 9.77 -39.07 30.87
N PHE A 8 9.15 -39.92 30.06
CA PHE A 8 9.57 -41.31 29.90
C PHE A 8 10.83 -41.40 29.03
N LEU A 9 11.85 -42.09 29.52
CA LEU A 9 13.12 -42.30 28.81
C LEU A 9 13.10 -43.56 27.94
N LYS A 10 12.15 -44.48 28.21
CA LYS A 10 11.91 -45.73 27.50
C LYS A 10 10.44 -46.13 27.62
N THR A 11 10.01 -47.10 26.81
CA THR A 11 8.64 -47.63 26.88
C THR A 11 8.36 -48.29 28.23
N HIS A 12 7.24 -47.91 28.86
CA HIS A 12 6.76 -48.46 30.13
C HIS A 12 5.23 -48.54 30.14
N GLY A 13 4.69 -49.75 30.08
CA GLY A 13 3.25 -49.97 29.95
C GLY A 13 2.71 -49.32 28.67
N ARG A 14 1.81 -48.33 28.82
CA ARG A 14 1.21 -47.59 27.70
C ARG A 14 2.03 -46.37 27.24
N TYR A 15 3.07 -45.99 27.98
CA TYR A 15 3.86 -44.78 27.72
C TYR A 15 5.12 -45.12 26.94
N VAL A 16 5.50 -44.29 25.97
CA VAL A 16 6.69 -44.44 25.13
C VAL A 16 7.75 -43.38 25.45
N LYS A 17 8.94 -43.52 24.88
CA LYS A 17 10.02 -42.54 25.06
C LYS A 17 9.58 -41.14 24.59
N GLY A 18 9.76 -40.13 25.44
CA GLY A 18 9.37 -38.75 25.22
C GLY A 18 7.97 -38.39 25.75
N ASP A 19 7.16 -39.37 26.14
CA ASP A 19 5.85 -39.09 26.73
C ASP A 19 6.00 -38.37 28.07
N VAL A 20 5.07 -37.46 28.35
CA VAL A 20 5.01 -36.69 29.59
C VAL A 20 3.72 -37.02 30.33
N ALA A 21 3.83 -37.43 31.59
CA ALA A 21 2.65 -37.72 32.43
C ALA A 21 2.91 -37.49 33.92
N GLY A 22 1.83 -37.33 34.69
CA GLY A 22 1.85 -37.03 36.12
C GLY A 22 1.52 -38.25 36.99
N PHE A 23 2.39 -38.57 37.95
CA PHE A 23 2.24 -39.71 38.87
C PHE A 23 2.56 -39.31 40.31
N ASP A 24 2.04 -40.09 41.27
CA ASP A 24 2.44 -39.96 42.67
C ASP A 24 3.89 -40.44 42.87
N ALA A 25 4.63 -39.79 43.77
CA ALA A 25 6.03 -40.12 44.06
C ALA A 25 6.24 -41.60 44.44
N ALA A 26 5.31 -42.17 45.20
CA ALA A 26 5.35 -43.57 45.62
C ALA A 26 5.20 -44.57 44.46
N THR A 27 4.53 -44.17 43.37
CA THR A 27 4.40 -44.98 42.16
C THR A 27 5.69 -44.93 41.34
N ILE A 28 6.29 -43.75 41.21
CA ILE A 28 7.56 -43.55 40.51
C ILE A 28 8.68 -44.32 41.20
N ALA A 29 8.72 -44.31 42.54
CA ALA A 29 9.73 -45.02 43.33
C ALA A 29 9.71 -46.56 43.17
N LYS A 30 8.61 -47.13 42.67
CA LYS A 30 8.49 -48.57 42.38
C LYS A 30 9.03 -48.95 41.00
N TRP A 31 9.27 -47.98 40.13
CA TRP A 31 9.74 -48.27 38.78
C TRP A 31 11.26 -48.44 38.73
N PRO A 32 11.77 -49.29 37.82
CA PRO A 32 13.21 -49.41 37.60
C PRO A 32 13.85 -48.05 37.31
N GLN A 33 15.08 -47.85 37.81
CA GLN A 33 15.86 -46.66 37.54
C GLN A 33 16.03 -46.46 36.02
N GLY A 34 15.88 -45.22 35.57
CA GLY A 34 15.98 -44.86 34.15
C GLY A 34 14.73 -45.14 33.31
N VAL A 35 13.57 -45.43 33.92
CA VAL A 35 12.27 -45.43 33.21
C VAL A 35 11.83 -44.01 32.85
N CYS A 36 12.01 -43.07 33.76
CA CYS A 36 11.60 -41.68 33.58
C CYS A 36 12.56 -40.72 34.27
N LYS A 37 12.50 -39.44 33.89
CA LYS A 37 13.16 -38.31 34.56
C LYS A 37 12.11 -37.25 34.91
N PRO A 38 12.34 -36.37 35.90
CA PRO A 38 11.52 -35.18 36.09
C PRO A 38 11.40 -34.40 34.77
N TYR A 39 10.17 -33.98 34.42
CA TYR A 39 9.95 -33.19 33.23
C TYR A 39 10.46 -31.77 33.42
N ASP A 40 11.24 -31.30 32.46
CA ASP A 40 11.73 -29.92 32.37
C ASP A 40 11.22 -29.31 31.05
N PRO A 41 10.26 -28.37 31.10
CA PRO A 41 9.68 -27.75 29.91
C PRO A 41 10.65 -26.85 29.13
N ASP A 42 11.78 -26.47 29.73
CA ASP A 42 12.78 -25.60 29.11
C ASP A 42 13.96 -26.40 28.54
N ALA A 43 14.15 -27.65 28.96
CA ALA A 43 15.22 -28.53 28.46
C ALA A 43 15.13 -28.86 26.96
N SER A 44 13.95 -28.77 26.32
CA SER A 44 13.77 -29.05 24.89
C SER A 44 13.55 -27.82 24.02
N LYS A 45 13.61 -26.60 24.58
CA LYS A 45 13.44 -25.37 23.80
C LYS A 45 14.74 -25.06 23.06
N THR A 46 15.02 -25.80 21.99
CA THR A 46 15.93 -25.33 20.95
C THR A 46 15.20 -24.22 20.20
N VAL A 47 15.34 -22.98 20.67
CA VAL A 47 14.85 -21.82 19.95
C VAL A 47 15.83 -21.56 18.81
N GLU A 48 15.61 -22.20 17.67
CA GLU A 48 16.34 -21.81 16.47
C GLU A 48 15.83 -20.43 16.06
N ALA A 49 16.74 -19.45 16.06
CA ALA A 49 16.44 -18.12 15.59
C ALA A 49 16.08 -18.22 14.10
N LEU A 50 14.81 -18.00 13.77
CA LEU A 50 14.36 -17.94 12.40
C LEU A 50 14.93 -16.65 11.77
N SER A 51 16.04 -16.77 11.04
CA SER A 51 16.58 -15.66 10.27
C SER A 51 15.73 -15.49 9.01
N VAL A 52 14.98 -14.40 8.94
CA VAL A 52 14.21 -14.00 7.75
C VAL A 52 15.00 -12.92 7.02
N ASP A 53 15.22 -13.11 5.72
CA ASP A 53 15.84 -12.08 4.87
C ASP A 53 14.82 -10.98 4.58
N THR A 54 15.08 -9.77 5.10
CA THR A 54 14.24 -8.58 4.95
C THR A 54 14.72 -7.63 3.86
N THR A 55 15.83 -7.94 3.18
CA THR A 55 16.50 -7.02 2.24
C THR A 55 15.56 -6.53 1.13
N ALA A 56 14.75 -7.42 0.57
CA ALA A 56 13.81 -7.06 -0.48
C ALA A 56 12.69 -6.13 0.02
N ALA A 57 12.19 -6.35 1.24
CA ALA A 57 11.17 -5.51 1.84
C ALA A 57 11.72 -4.11 2.16
N GLU A 58 12.95 -4.03 2.67
CA GLU A 58 13.64 -2.77 2.94
C GLU A 58 13.87 -1.96 1.66
N GLN A 59 14.26 -2.61 0.56
CA GLN A 59 14.40 -1.94 -0.74
C GLN A 59 13.07 -1.41 -1.25
N MET A 60 12.00 -2.19 -1.18
CA MET A 60 10.66 -1.73 -1.59
C MET A 60 10.19 -0.52 -0.78
N ILE A 61 10.50 -0.49 0.53
CA ILE A 61 10.18 0.66 1.38
C ILE A 61 10.99 1.89 0.97
N ALA A 62 12.28 1.73 0.65
CA ALA A 62 13.13 2.82 0.20
C ALA A 62 12.63 3.41 -1.14
N ASP A 63 12.31 2.55 -2.10
CA ASP A 63 11.81 2.96 -3.41
C ASP A 63 10.46 3.70 -3.28
N ALA A 64 9.55 3.18 -2.46
CA ALA A 64 8.24 3.82 -2.21
C ALA A 64 8.39 5.21 -1.56
N ARG A 65 9.38 5.40 -0.68
CA ARG A 65 9.65 6.71 -0.07
C ARG A 65 10.14 7.72 -1.10
N ALA A 66 11.07 7.31 -1.96
CA ALA A 66 11.60 8.17 -3.02
C ALA A 66 10.51 8.56 -4.03
N GLU A 67 9.61 7.63 -4.38
CA GLU A 67 8.49 7.90 -5.26
C GLU A 67 7.51 8.92 -4.64
N LEU A 68 7.18 8.77 -3.35
CA LEU A 68 6.31 9.70 -2.66
C LEU A 68 6.91 11.11 -2.55
N GLU A 69 8.21 11.21 -2.28
CA GLU A 69 8.91 12.50 -2.23
C GLU A 69 8.89 13.19 -3.59
N THR A 70 9.15 12.44 -4.67
CA THR A 70 9.06 12.96 -6.04
C THR A 70 7.67 13.47 -6.37
N LYS A 71 6.62 12.68 -6.04
CA LYS A 71 5.23 13.08 -6.25
C LYS A 71 4.83 14.29 -5.41
N GLY A 72 5.34 14.42 -4.19
CA GLY A 72 5.16 15.60 -3.35
C GLY A 72 5.67 16.86 -4.05
N GLY A 73 6.92 16.83 -4.52
CA GLY A 73 7.51 17.95 -5.25
C GLY A 73 6.78 18.31 -6.55
N GLU A 74 6.26 17.32 -7.28
CA GLU A 74 5.42 17.58 -8.46
C GLU A 74 4.10 18.28 -8.12
N LEU A 75 3.47 17.91 -7.00
CA LEU A 75 2.22 18.54 -6.56
C LEU A 75 2.48 19.99 -6.13
N ASP A 76 3.54 20.24 -5.36
CA ASP A 76 3.92 21.60 -4.96
C ASP A 76 4.16 22.50 -6.19
N ALA A 77 4.80 21.97 -7.23
CA ALA A 77 5.03 22.69 -8.48
C ALA A 77 3.72 22.98 -9.23
N ARG A 78 2.78 22.03 -9.27
CA ARG A 78 1.45 22.23 -9.88
C ARG A 78 0.62 23.25 -9.12
N ASP A 79 0.66 23.24 -7.79
CA ASP A 79 -0.05 24.20 -6.96
C ASP A 79 0.49 25.62 -7.18
N ALA A 80 1.81 25.78 -7.29
CA ALA A 80 2.42 27.07 -7.63
C ALA A 80 2.01 27.58 -9.03
N ASP A 81 2.00 26.71 -10.05
CA ASP A 81 1.56 27.05 -11.41
C ASP A 81 0.07 27.43 -11.45
N LEU A 82 -0.79 26.67 -10.77
CA LEU A 82 -2.22 26.97 -10.70
C LEU A 82 -2.48 28.32 -10.05
N LYS A 83 -1.82 28.60 -8.92
CA LYS A 83 -1.92 29.90 -8.25
C LYS A 83 -1.52 31.05 -9.17
N ALA A 84 -0.42 30.92 -9.91
CA ALA A 84 0.02 31.93 -10.86
C ALA A 84 -0.99 32.16 -11.99
N ARG A 85 -1.65 31.10 -12.47
CA ARG A 85 -2.70 31.19 -13.50
C ARG A 85 -3.97 31.85 -12.97
N GLU A 86 -4.36 31.56 -11.74
CA GLU A 86 -5.51 32.20 -11.09
C GLU A 86 -5.28 33.70 -10.93
N GLU A 87 -4.09 34.10 -10.47
CA GLU A 87 -3.72 35.52 -10.36
C GLU A 87 -3.71 36.22 -11.73
N ALA A 88 -3.16 35.56 -12.77
CA ALA A 88 -3.16 36.09 -14.13
C ALA A 88 -4.58 36.21 -14.72
N LEU A 89 -5.45 35.24 -14.43
CA LEU A 89 -6.84 35.28 -14.87
C LEU A 89 -7.60 36.42 -14.20
N ALA A 90 -7.47 36.57 -12.88
CA ALA A 90 -8.08 37.66 -12.13
C ALA A 90 -7.65 39.04 -12.66
N ALA A 91 -6.37 39.21 -12.98
CA ALA A 91 -5.86 40.43 -13.60
C ALA A 91 -6.49 40.70 -14.98
N ARG A 92 -6.65 39.66 -15.81
CA ARG A 92 -7.28 39.78 -17.13
C ARG A 92 -8.76 40.11 -17.02
N GLU A 93 -9.47 39.50 -16.08
CA GLU A 93 -10.89 39.78 -15.82
C GLU A 93 -11.08 41.22 -15.35
N ALA A 94 -10.23 41.71 -14.44
CA ALA A 94 -10.25 43.10 -14.01
C ALA A 94 -9.99 44.09 -15.16
N ALA A 95 -9.02 43.79 -16.03
CA ALA A 95 -8.73 44.62 -17.21
C ALA A 95 -9.92 44.66 -18.19
N LEU A 96 -10.56 43.52 -18.45
CA LEU A 96 -11.72 43.44 -19.34
C LEU A 96 -12.93 44.19 -18.76
N ALA A 97 -13.16 44.11 -17.45
CA ALA A 97 -14.21 44.87 -16.78
C ALA A 97 -13.98 46.38 -16.91
N ALA A 98 -12.74 46.85 -16.73
CA ALA A 98 -12.38 48.26 -16.88
C ALA A 98 -12.52 48.76 -18.34
N GLU A 99 -12.26 47.90 -19.33
CA GLU A 99 -12.47 48.21 -20.76
C GLU A 99 -13.96 48.34 -21.10
N ALA A 100 -14.80 47.44 -20.54
CA ALA A 100 -16.26 47.49 -20.69
C ALA A 100 -16.89 48.75 -20.05
N GLU A 101 -16.30 49.26 -18.95
CA GLU A 101 -16.78 50.47 -18.29
C GLU A 101 -16.39 51.76 -19.06
N ASN A 102 -15.35 51.72 -19.89
CA ASN A 102 -14.88 52.85 -20.69
C ASN A 102 -15.46 52.91 -22.11
N THR A 103 -16.36 51.99 -22.50
CA THR A 103 -17.01 52.02 -23.81
C THR A 103 -18.35 52.77 -23.74
N PRO A 104 -18.54 53.90 -24.46
CA PRO A 104 -19.85 54.57 -24.54
C PRO A 104 -20.88 53.70 -25.28
N PRO A 105 -22.20 53.85 -25.04
CA PRO A 105 -23.22 52.98 -25.62
C PRO A 105 -23.25 53.16 -27.14
N ALA A 106 -22.73 52.18 -27.87
CA ALA A 106 -22.89 52.09 -29.32
C ALA A 106 -24.33 51.67 -29.64
N LEU A 107 -25.05 52.62 -30.22
CA LEU A 107 -26.41 52.50 -30.76
C LEU A 107 -26.61 51.23 -31.58
N GLU A 108 -27.76 50.59 -31.33
CA GLU A 108 -28.35 49.55 -32.17
C GLU A 108 -28.39 49.97 -33.65
N LYS A 109 -27.92 49.10 -34.54
CA LYS A 109 -28.42 49.06 -35.93
C LYS A 109 -28.45 47.62 -36.44
N LYS A 110 -29.67 47.07 -36.46
CA LYS A 110 -30.07 45.92 -37.29
C LYS A 110 -29.84 46.25 -38.76
N THR A 111 -29.20 45.35 -39.50
CA THR A 111 -29.54 45.06 -40.91
C THR A 111 -29.02 43.67 -41.32
N GLU A 112 -29.97 42.73 -41.34
CA GLU A 112 -30.22 41.63 -42.29
C GLU A 112 -29.07 40.95 -43.09
N LYS A 113 -28.99 39.62 -42.94
CA LYS A 113 -28.55 38.58 -43.91
C LYS A 113 -29.67 38.43 -44.98
N PRO A 114 -29.53 37.84 -46.22
CA PRO A 114 -28.55 36.82 -46.63
C PRO A 114 -28.11 36.74 -48.13
N ALA A 115 -27.02 35.99 -48.40
CA ALA A 115 -26.78 35.10 -49.57
C ALA A 115 -25.27 34.80 -49.66
N SER A 116 -24.81 33.56 -49.45
CA SER A 116 -24.69 32.46 -50.43
C SER A 116 -23.29 32.37 -51.04
N ALA A 117 -22.51 31.38 -50.62
CA ALA A 117 -21.70 30.48 -51.47
C ALA A 117 -20.68 29.70 -50.61
N LEU A 118 -20.90 28.40 -50.47
CA LEU A 118 -19.86 27.42 -50.11
C LEU A 118 -18.91 27.24 -51.30
N PRO A 119 -17.65 26.84 -51.06
CA PRO A 119 -17.28 25.50 -51.52
C PRO A 119 -16.71 24.63 -50.39
N LYS A 120 -17.03 23.34 -50.51
CA LYS A 120 -16.59 22.22 -49.68
C LYS A 120 -15.09 21.98 -49.90
N GLU A 121 -14.35 21.64 -48.85
CA GLU A 121 -13.40 20.51 -48.83
C GLU A 121 -12.71 20.38 -47.46
N GLY A 122 -12.49 19.13 -47.02
CA GLY A 122 -11.55 18.82 -45.93
C GLY A 122 -12.13 18.45 -44.57
N ALA A 123 -13.24 17.69 -44.51
CA ALA A 123 -13.53 16.91 -43.31
C ALA A 123 -12.49 15.78 -43.21
N GLY A 124 -11.38 16.02 -42.51
CA GLY A 124 -10.37 15.01 -42.23
C GLY A 124 -10.95 13.91 -41.34
N THR A 125 -11.20 12.76 -41.93
CA THR A 125 -11.63 11.55 -41.21
C THR A 125 -10.57 11.17 -40.17
N PRO A 126 -10.94 10.89 -38.91
CA PRO A 126 -9.97 10.48 -37.89
C PRO A 126 -9.35 9.11 -38.24
N PRO A 127 -8.05 8.91 -38.01
CA PRO A 127 -7.37 7.65 -38.34
C PRO A 127 -7.90 6.49 -37.49
N LYS A 128 -8.15 5.35 -38.16
CA LYS A 128 -8.65 4.12 -37.54
C LYS A 128 -7.52 3.47 -36.73
N GLN A 129 -7.59 3.57 -35.41
CA GLN A 129 -6.62 2.98 -34.50
C GLN A 129 -6.87 1.48 -34.33
N GLY A 130 -5.84 0.65 -34.56
CA GLY A 130 -5.82 -0.78 -34.20
C GLY A 130 -5.92 -1.77 -35.36
N ALA A 131 -4.79 -2.04 -36.02
CA ALA A 131 -4.56 -3.32 -36.69
C ALA A 131 -3.32 -3.93 -36.04
N LYS A 132 -3.52 -5.04 -35.32
CA LYS A 132 -2.45 -5.86 -34.77
C LYS A 132 -1.75 -6.58 -35.94
N THR A 133 -0.43 -6.54 -35.97
CA THR A 133 0.42 -7.55 -36.58
C THR A 133 1.48 -7.93 -35.58
#